data_AF-A0A4P7BY36-F1
#
_entry.id   AF-A0A4P7BY36-F1
#
_cell.length_a   1.000
_cell.length_b   1.000
_cell.length_c   1.000
_cell.angle_alpha   90.00
_cell.angle_beta   90.00
_cell.angle_gamma   90.00
#
_symmetry.space_group_name_H-M   'P 1'
#
loop_
_entity.id
_entity.type
_entity.pdbx_description
1 polymer ?
#
loop_
_entity_poly.entity_id
_entity_poly.type
_entity_poly.pdbx_seq_one_letter_code
_entity_poly.pdbx_strand_id
1 'polypeptide(L)' 'MNTETQSPTMKCAYDSCLCVVTAEQAVKKNERLYCSEACARGQGCEHEQCSCSSSQRDT' A
#
# COMPACT_ATOMS: atom_id res chain seq x y z
N MET A 1 -28.10 -5.23 13.76
CA MET A 1 -27.08 -5.38 12.72
C MET A 1 -25.95 -4.47 13.14
N ASN A 2 -24.84 -5.06 13.57
CA ASN A 2 -23.76 -4.33 14.22
C ASN A 2 -23.06 -3.55 13.12
N THR A 3 -23.18 -2.23 13.14
CA THR A 3 -22.34 -1.36 12.29
C THR A 3 -20.95 -1.35 12.90
N GLU A 4 -20.24 -2.46 12.73
CA GLU A 4 -18.80 -2.47 12.82
C GLU A 4 -18.33 -1.67 11.61
N THR A 5 -17.99 -0.40 11.83
CA THR A 5 -17.39 0.46 10.82
C THR A 5 -16.02 -0.11 10.49
N GLN A 6 -16.02 -1.19 9.71
CA GLN A 6 -14.80 -1.81 9.23
C GLN A 6 -14.34 -0.94 8.06
N SER A 7 -13.34 -0.10 8.32
CA SER A 7 -12.80 0.82 7.32
C SER A 7 -12.41 0.05 6.07
N PRO A 8 -12.81 0.50 4.86
CA PRO A 8 -12.56 -0.24 3.64
C PRO A 8 -11.06 -0.45 3.46
N THR A 9 -10.66 -1.72 3.40
CA THR A 9 -9.29 -2.12 3.10
C THR A 9 -9.09 -2.10 1.60
N MET A 10 -8.00 -1.49 1.16
CA MET A 10 -7.66 -1.32 -0.24
C MET A 10 -6.21 -1.74 -0.47
N LYS A 11 -5.92 -2.29 -1.65
CA LYS A 11 -4.53 -2.55 -2.04
C LYS A 11 -3.80 -1.24 -2.31
N CYS A 12 -2.50 -1.23 -1.98
CA CYS A 12 -1.63 -0.14 -2.35
C CYS A 12 -1.71 0.10 -3.87
N ALA A 13 -1.80 1.37 -4.26
CA ALA A 13 -1.90 1.76 -5.66
C ALA A 13 -0.58 1.62 -6.45
N TYR A 14 0.52 1.22 -5.79
CA TYR A 14 1.76 0.91 -6.49
C TYR A 14 1.64 -0.50 -7.08
N ASP A 15 1.78 -0.64 -8.40
CA ASP A 15 1.44 -1.85 -9.16
C ASP A 15 2.12 -3.13 -8.63
N SER A 16 3.39 -3.02 -8.21
CA SER A 16 4.15 -4.14 -7.65
C SER A 16 3.95 -4.34 -6.14
N CYS A 17 3.09 -3.56 -5.49
CA CYS A 17 2.85 -3.63 -4.05
C CYS A 17 1.61 -4.48 -3.73
N LEU A 18 1.82 -5.49 -2.88
CA LEU A 18 0.75 -6.37 -2.41
C LEU A 18 0.19 -5.97 -1.03
N CYS A 19 0.69 -4.88 -0.45
CA CYS A 19 0.21 -4.40 0.85
C CYS A 19 -1.27 -3.99 0.78
N VAL A 20 -2.01 -4.41 1.79
CA VAL A 20 -3.39 -3.99 2.03
C VAL A 20 -3.37 -2.95 3.14
N VAL A 21 -4.03 -1.82 2.91
CA VAL A 21 -4.10 -0.69 3.84
C VAL A 21 -5.52 -0.14 3.91
N THR A 22 -5.88 0.47 5.04
CA THR A 22 -7.14 1.19 5.18
C THR A 22 -7.01 2.61 4.67
N ALA A 23 -8.11 3.24 4.26
CA ALA A 23 -8.08 4.65 3.84
C ALA A 23 -7.58 5.61 4.94
N GLU A 24 -7.67 5.21 6.21
CA GLU A 24 -7.22 5.98 7.37
C GLU A 24 -5.70 5.88 7.61
N GLN A 25 -5.10 4.71 7.32
CA GLN A 25 -3.67 4.47 7.51
C GLN A 25 -2.84 4.69 6.24
N ALA A 26 -3.49 4.70 5.08
CA ALA A 26 -2.83 4.85 3.80
C ALA A 26 -2.42 6.30 3.51
N VAL A 27 -1.28 6.45 2.84
CA VAL A 27 -0.83 7.73 2.29
C VAL A 27 -1.65 8.03 1.03
N LYS A 28 -2.53 9.04 1.09
CA LYS A 28 -3.30 9.50 -0.08
C LYS A 28 -2.49 10.51 -0.89
N LYS A 29 -2.20 10.19 -2.15
CA LYS A 29 -1.47 11.08 -3.07
C LYS A 29 -2.01 10.95 -4.49
N ASN A 30 -2.32 12.06 -5.15
CA ASN A 30 -2.95 12.06 -6.49
C ASN A 30 -4.18 11.14 -6.55
N GLU A 31 -5.06 11.23 -5.54
CA GLU A 31 -6.28 10.40 -5.41
C GLU A 31 -6.04 8.88 -5.28
N ARG A 32 -4.79 8.46 -5.14
CA ARG A 32 -4.38 7.06 -4.98
C ARG A 32 -3.91 6.81 -3.54
N LEU A 33 -4.21 5.63 -3.00
CA LEU A 33 -3.83 5.23 -1.65
C LEU A 33 -2.58 4.35 -1.68
N TYR A 34 -1.58 4.68 -0.88
CA TYR A 34 -0.31 3.95 -0.80
C TYR A 34 -0.05 3.46 0.60
N CYS A 35 0.64 2.32 0.74
CA CYS A 35 0.98 1.78 2.06
C CYS A 35 2.07 2.58 2.77
N SER A 36 2.87 3.35 2.03
CA SER A 36 3.93 4.22 2.56
C SER A 36 4.21 5.35 1.57
N GLU A 37 4.88 6.41 2.05
CA GLU A 37 5.34 7.50 1.18
C GLU A 37 6.31 7.02 0.09
N ALA A 38 7.11 5.99 0.38
CA ALA A 38 8.07 5.43 -0.57
C ALA A 38 7.35 4.77 -1.77
N CYS A 39 6.23 4.05 -1.55
CA CYS A 39 5.34 3.60 -2.64
C CYS A 39 4.72 4.78 -3.40
N ALA A 40 4.31 5.84 -2.70
CA ALA A 40 3.76 7.05 -3.31
C ALA A 40 4.81 7.85 -4.11
N ARG A 41 6.10 7.55 -3.95
CA ARG A 41 7.23 8.08 -4.71
C ARG A 41 7.73 7.09 -5.78
N GLY A 42 7.19 5.88 -5.83
CA GLY A 42 7.63 4.82 -6.75
C GLY A 42 8.95 4.16 -6.38
N GLN A 43 9.38 4.28 -5.11
CA GLN A 43 10.58 3.61 -4.57
C GLN A 43 10.25 2.21 -4.02
N GLY A 44 8.97 1.99 -3.68
CA GLY A 44 8.48 0.78 -3.04
C GLY A 44 8.59 0.82 -1.52
N CYS A 45 8.08 -0.22 -0.89
CA CYS A 45 7.83 -0.36 0.53
C CYS A 45 8.93 -1.21 1.20
N GLU A 46 9.13 -1.02 2.49
CA GLU A 46 10.04 -1.83 3.31
C GLU A 46 9.28 -2.80 4.23
N HIS A 47 8.10 -3.27 3.80
CA HIS A 47 7.37 -4.30 4.53
C HIS A 47 8.00 -5.66 4.27
N GLU A 48 8.29 -6.43 5.32
CA GLU A 48 8.99 -7.73 5.22
C GLU A 48 8.31 -8.72 4.27
N GLN A 49 6.99 -8.63 4.13
CA GLN A 49 6.17 -9.52 3.30
C GLN A 49 5.89 -8.96 1.90
N CYS A 50 6.41 -7.78 1.57
CA CYS A 50 6.13 -7.12 0.32
C CYS A 50 7.42 -6.60 -0.33
N SER A 51 7.85 -7.31 -1.34
CA SER A 51 9.10 -7.02 -2.06
C SER A 51 8.88 -6.00 -3.18
N CYS A 52 8.10 -4.94 -2.90
CA CYS A 52 7.70 -3.95 -3.90
C CYS A 52 8.76 -2.87 -4.18
N SER A 53 9.90 -2.92 -3.47
CA SER A 53 11.05 -2.07 -3.75
C SER A 53 11.61 -2.38 -5.14
N SER A 54 12.05 -1.33 -5.84
CA SER A 54 12.58 -1.37 -7.22
C SER A 54 13.86 -2.22 -7.39
N SER A 55 14.26 -2.99 -6.38
CA SER A 55 15.49 -3.80 -6.32
C SER A 55 15.29 -5.29 -6.60
N GLN A 56 14.06 -5.78 -6.76
CA GLN A 56 13.83 -7.22 -6.91
C GLN A 56 13.88 -7.64 -8.39
N ARG A 57 15.11 -7.81 -8.89
CA ARG A 57 15.39 -8.83 -9.90
C ARG A 57 15.21 -10.19 -9.22
N ASP A 58 14.05 -10.78 -9.47
CA ASP A 58 13.77 -12.23 -9.42
C ASP A 58 15.08 -13.06 -9.43
N THR A 59 15.39 -13.74 -8.33
CA THR A 59 16.40 -14.80 -8.26
C THR A 59 15.76 -15.99 -7.56
#